data_AF-A0A6G5A275-F1
#
_entry.id   AF-A0A6G5A275-F1
#
_cell.length_a   1.000
_cell.length_b   1.000
_cell.length_c   1.000
_cell.angle_alpha   90.00
_cell.angle_beta   90.00
_cell.angle_gamma   90.00
#
_symmetry.space_group_name_H-M   'P 1'
#
loop_
_entity.id
_entity.type
_entity.pdbx_description
1 polymer ?
#
loop_
_entity_poly.entity_id
_entity_poly.type
_entity_poly.pdbx_seq_one_letter_code
_entity_poly.pdbx_strand_id
1 'polypeptide(L)'
;MKVMKSLLCLAQVCELHFLEADFITKLSHFDAASGRTMTVDSERVRLVSDAIPSVFPNCPSYLSTNRNRRESPVSKRARMEDEALSKAIKDSICAKKKRRGEK
;
A
#
# COMPACT_ATOMS: atom_id res chain seq x y z
N MET A 1 3.51 32.51 13.25
CA MET A 1 3.76 31.10 12.88
C MET A 1 4.04 30.33 14.16
N LYS A 2 3.07 29.57 14.67
CA LYS A 2 3.22 28.83 15.95
C LYS A 2 3.83 27.47 15.63
N VAL A 3 5.10 27.29 15.94
CA VAL A 3 5.76 25.99 15.95
C VAL A 3 5.13 25.12 17.04
N MET A 4 4.38 24.11 16.63
CA MET A 4 3.89 23.08 17.56
C MET A 4 5.09 22.26 18.02
N LYS A 5 5.52 22.51 19.25
CA LYS A 5 6.48 21.65 19.95
C LYS A 5 5.82 20.26 20.06
N SER A 6 6.24 19.34 19.21
CA SER A 6 5.92 17.93 19.38
C SER A 6 6.52 17.47 20.71
N LEU A 7 5.66 16.96 21.60
CA LEU A 7 6.05 16.28 22.82
C LEU A 7 6.77 14.98 22.42
N LEU A 8 8.08 15.08 22.19
CA LEU A 8 8.95 13.97 21.88
C LEU A 8 9.18 13.14 23.15
N CYS A 9 8.21 12.30 23.50
CA CYS A 9 8.37 11.30 24.54
C CYS A 9 8.97 10.04 23.91
N LEU A 10 10.11 9.60 24.42
CA LEU A 10 10.98 8.52 23.93
C LEU A 10 10.34 7.13 24.15
N ALA A 11 9.17 6.87 23.56
CA ALA A 11 8.55 5.56 23.58
C ALA A 11 9.15 4.69 22.46
N GLN A 12 10.09 3.83 22.82
CA GLN A 12 10.60 2.80 21.91
C GLN A 12 9.67 1.58 21.98
N VAL A 13 9.22 1.11 20.81
CA VAL A 13 8.30 -0.01 20.68
C VAL A 13 9.02 -1.13 19.93
N CYS A 14 8.87 -2.39 20.36
CA CYS A 14 9.46 -3.54 19.67
C CYS A 14 8.61 -4.01 18.48
N GLU A 15 9.22 -4.84 17.61
CA GLU A 15 8.64 -5.33 16.35
C GLU A 15 7.28 -6.04 16.52
N LEU A 16 7.04 -6.67 17.67
CA LEU A 16 5.80 -7.39 17.98
C LEU A 16 4.53 -6.54 17.96
N HIS A 17 4.67 -5.21 17.96
CA HIS A 17 3.53 -4.28 17.95
C HIS A 17 3.10 -3.85 16.55
N PHE A 18 3.85 -4.26 15.52
CA PHE A 18 3.58 -3.93 14.11
C PHE A 18 3.10 -5.16 13.35
N LEU A 19 2.37 -4.93 12.26
CA LEU A 19 1.94 -6.02 11.37
C LEU A 19 3.05 -6.32 10.35
N GLU A 20 3.06 -7.54 9.81
CA GLU A 20 4.03 -7.94 8.77
C GLU A 20 4.02 -6.99 7.54
N ALA A 21 2.83 -6.46 7.21
CA ALA A 21 2.64 -5.51 6.11
C ALA A 21 3.28 -4.12 6.36
N ASP A 22 3.64 -3.80 7.60
CA ASP A 22 4.30 -2.54 7.95
C ASP A 22 5.82 -2.62 7.79
N PHE A 23 6.37 -3.81 7.53
CA PHE A 23 7.80 -4.02 7.32
C PHE A 23 8.18 -4.00 5.84
N ILE A 24 9.18 -3.20 5.52
CA ILE A 24 9.81 -3.12 4.20
C ILE A 24 10.81 -4.28 4.08
N THR A 25 10.41 -5.32 3.38
CA THR A 25 11.24 -6.49 3.06
C THR A 25 11.88 -6.38 1.67
N LYS A 26 11.31 -5.60 0.76
CA LYS A 26 11.78 -5.47 -0.62
C LYS A 26 12.08 -4.02 -0.96
N LEU A 27 13.22 -3.79 -1.60
CA LEU A 27 13.65 -2.49 -2.12
C LEU A 27 13.60 -2.56 -3.64
N SER A 28 12.83 -1.66 -4.26
CA SER A 28 12.83 -1.47 -5.70
C SER A 28 13.62 -0.22 -6.06
N HIS A 29 14.52 -0.36 -7.03
CA HIS A 29 15.27 0.75 -7.61
C HIS A 29 15.09 0.73 -9.13
N PHE A 30 14.73 1.88 -9.70
CA PHE A 30 14.65 2.03 -11.14
C PHE A 30 15.99 2.51 -11.68
N ASP A 31 16.63 1.69 -12.52
CA ASP A 31 17.83 2.09 -13.23
C ASP A 31 17.46 2.70 -14.59
N ALA A 32 17.67 4.01 -14.72
CA ALA A 32 17.34 4.77 -15.92
C ALA A 32 18.21 4.39 -17.13
N ALA A 33 19.42 3.86 -16.91
CA ALA A 33 20.32 3.48 -17.99
C ALA A 33 19.91 2.15 -18.64
N SER A 34 19.52 1.16 -17.83
CA SER A 34 19.06 -0.14 -18.33
C SER A 34 17.55 -0.18 -18.63
N GLY A 35 16.79 0.81 -18.16
CA GLY A 35 15.33 0.85 -18.27
C GLY A 35 14.63 -0.24 -17.46
N ARG A 36 15.31 -0.85 -16.49
CA ARG A 36 14.79 -1.96 -15.69
C ARG A 36 14.61 -1.55 -14.23
N THR A 37 13.54 -2.05 -13.62
CA THR A 37 13.35 -1.97 -12.17
C THR A 37 13.99 -3.19 -11.52
N MET A 38 15.03 -2.97 -10.72
CA MET A 38 15.65 -4.02 -9.92
C MET A 38 14.95 -4.08 -8.57
N THR A 39 14.50 -5.27 -8.17
CA THR A 39 13.93 -5.51 -6.84
C THR A 39 14.86 -6.44 -6.09
N VAL A 40 15.29 -6.03 -4.90
CA VAL A 40 16.23 -6.78 -4.05
C VAL A 40 15.62 -6.92 -2.67
N ASP A 41 15.85 -8.06 -2.02
CA ASP A 41 15.46 -8.27 -0.63
C ASP A 41 16.34 -7.41 0.30
N SER A 42 15.71 -6.76 1.27
CA SER A 42 16.42 -5.88 2.19
C SER A 42 17.12 -6.70 3.28
N GLU A 43 18.41 -6.46 3.46
CA GLU A 43 19.21 -7.10 4.53
C GLU A 43 18.75 -6.68 5.93
N ARG A 44 18.15 -5.48 6.06
CA ARG A 44 17.63 -4.96 7.34
C ARG A 44 16.16 -4.65 7.21
N VAL A 45 15.38 -5.22 8.12
CA VAL A 45 13.96 -4.92 8.27
C VAL A 45 13.80 -3.47 8.70
N ARG A 46 13.00 -2.70 7.95
CA ARG A 46 12.65 -1.31 8.24
C ARG A 46 11.16 -1.15 8.26
N LEU A 47 10.64 -0.21 9.04
CA LEU A 47 9.23 0.14 9.00
C LEU A 47 8.94 1.08 7.84
N VAL A 48 7.72 0.99 7.29
CA VAL A 48 7.16 2.02 6.43
C VAL A 48 7.08 3.34 7.20
N SER A 49 7.27 4.48 6.52
CA SER A 49 7.33 5.81 7.17
C SER A 49 6.13 6.12 8.07
N ASP A 50 4.96 5.61 7.69
CA ASP A 50 3.68 5.90 8.34
C ASP A 50 3.17 4.70 9.16
N ALA A 51 4.06 3.74 9.47
CA ALA A 51 3.72 2.59 10.29
C ALA A 51 3.37 3.04 11.71
N ILE A 52 2.25 2.52 12.23
CA ILE A 52 1.79 2.78 13.59
C ILE A 52 1.68 1.45 14.35
N PRO A 53 2.08 1.39 15.63
CA PRO A 53 1.87 0.20 16.43
C PRO A 53 0.37 -0.04 16.59
N SER A 54 -0.07 -1.24 16.22
CA SER A 54 -1.48 -1.62 16.21
C SER A 54 -1.76 -2.91 16.95
N VAL A 55 -0.73 -3.65 17.36
CA VAL A 55 -0.83 -4.89 18.13
C VAL A 55 -0.35 -4.62 19.56
N PHE A 56 -1.22 -4.84 20.55
CA PHE A 56 -0.92 -4.65 21.96
C PHE A 56 -1.31 -5.92 22.76
N PRO A 57 -0.37 -6.86 22.98
CA PRO A 57 -0.70 -8.19 23.51
C PRO A 57 -1.22 -8.18 24.95
N ASN A 58 -0.81 -7.21 25.76
CA ASN A 58 -1.22 -7.07 27.16
C ASN A 58 -2.39 -6.08 27.35
N CYS A 59 -3.04 -5.69 26.26
CA CYS A 59 -4.18 -4.79 26.27
C CYS A 59 -5.44 -5.53 25.79
N PRO A 60 -6.64 -5.06 26.17
CA PRO A 60 -7.88 -5.59 25.64
C PRO A 60 -7.88 -5.67 24.11
N SER A 61 -8.43 -6.76 23.57
CA SER A 61 -8.39 -7.08 22.13
C SER A 61 -8.97 -6.00 21.23
N TYR A 62 -9.92 -5.20 21.71
CA TYR A 62 -10.51 -4.08 20.96
C TYR A 62 -9.52 -2.95 20.67
N LEU A 63 -8.44 -2.82 21.44
CA LEU A 63 -7.35 -1.88 21.16
C LEU A 63 -6.40 -2.42 20.08
N SER A 64 -6.27 -3.74 19.98
CA SER A 64 -5.44 -4.45 19.00
C SER A 64 -6.21 -4.80 17.72
N THR A 65 -7.16 -3.95 17.33
CA THR A 65 -7.99 -4.21 16.15
C THR A 65 -7.14 -4.06 14.89
N ASN A 66 -7.07 -5.12 14.07
CA ASN A 66 -6.50 -5.09 12.73
C ASN A 66 -7.31 -4.08 11.88
N ARG A 67 -6.83 -2.83 11.84
CA ARG A 67 -7.50 -1.76 11.09
C ARG A 67 -7.24 -1.99 9.62
N ASN A 68 -8.31 -2.26 8.86
CA ASN A 68 -8.28 -2.06 7.42
C ASN A 68 -7.75 -0.65 7.14
N ARG A 69 -6.58 -0.57 6.50
CA ARG A 69 -5.97 0.71 6.13
C ARG A 69 -6.95 1.43 5.20
N ARG A 70 -7.34 2.64 5.57
CA ARG A 70 -8.18 3.47 4.71
C ARG A 70 -7.40 3.78 3.44
N GLU A 71 -7.94 3.37 2.30
CA GLU A 71 -7.38 3.72 1.00
C GLU A 71 -7.30 5.24 0.86
N SER A 72 -6.18 5.74 0.35
CA SER A 72 -6.02 7.17 0.11
C SER A 72 -7.04 7.65 -0.93
N PRO A 73 -7.49 8.92 -0.89
CA PRO A 73 -8.42 9.44 -1.88
C PRO A 73 -7.90 9.32 -3.32
N VAL A 74 -6.59 9.43 -3.51
CA VAL A 74 -5.91 9.32 -4.81
C VAL A 74 -5.92 7.88 -5.29
N SER A 75 -5.52 6.93 -4.44
CA SER A 75 -5.53 5.49 -4.76
C SER A 75 -6.94 5.02 -5.10
N LYS A 76 -7.93 5.44 -4.32
CA LYS A 76 -9.34 5.12 -4.57
C LYS A 76 -9.80 5.65 -5.92
N ARG A 77 -9.40 6.87 -6.29
CA ARG A 77 -9.73 7.47 -7.59
C ARG A 77 -9.10 6.69 -8.73
N ALA A 78 -7.80 6.43 -8.66
CA ALA A 78 -7.08 5.65 -9.68
C ALA A 78 -7.72 4.28 -9.89
N ARG A 79 -8.04 3.56 -8.81
CA ARG A 79 -8.72 2.27 -8.90
C ARG A 79 -10.06 2.35 -9.64
N MET A 80 -10.87 3.36 -9.35
CA MET A 80 -12.15 3.56 -10.05
C MET A 80 -11.95 3.90 -11.54
N GLU A 81 -10.94 4.70 -11.86
CA GLU A 81 -10.59 5.05 -13.25
C GLU A 81 -10.12 3.81 -14.04
N ASP A 82 -9.24 3.00 -13.46
CA ASP A 82 -8.76 1.75 -14.03
C ASP A 82 -9.90 0.74 -14.24
N GLU A 83 -10.79 0.59 -13.26
CA GLU A 83 -11.99 -0.25 -13.36
C GLU A 83 -12.89 0.22 -14.52
N ALA A 84 -13.11 1.53 -14.67
CA ALA A 84 -13.91 2.08 -15.76
C ALA A 84 -13.26 1.87 -17.14
N LEU A 85 -11.95 2.12 -17.25
CA LEU A 85 -11.18 1.88 -18.49
C LEU A 85 -11.20 0.41 -18.89
N SER A 86 -10.95 -0.49 -17.93
CA SER A 86 -10.94 -1.93 -18.19
C SER A 86 -12.30 -2.44 -18.67
N LYS A 87 -13.39 -1.89 -18.14
CA LYS A 87 -14.75 -2.19 -18.58
C LYS A 87 -15.00 -1.71 -20.01
N ALA A 88 -14.66 -0.47 -20.32
CA ALA A 88 -14.83 0.09 -21.67
C ALA A 88 -14.04 -0.69 -22.74
N ILE A 89 -12.82 -1.12 -22.41
CA ILE A 89 -12.00 -1.97 -23.29
C ILE A 89 -12.69 -3.32 -23.55
N LYS A 90 -13.18 -3.98 -22.49
CA LYS A 90 -13.90 -5.26 -22.61
C LYS A 90 -15.16 -5.12 -23.47
N ASP A 91 -15.93 -4.06 -23.26
CA ASP A 91 -17.15 -3.79 -24.02
C ASP A 91 -16.85 -3.54 -25.50
N SER A 92 -15.79 -2.78 -25.82
CA SER A 92 -15.32 -2.54 -27.19
C SER A 92 -14.89 -3.84 -27.90
N ILE A 93 -14.14 -4.70 -27.20
CA ILE A 93 -13.72 -6.01 -27.73
C ILE A 93 -14.95 -6.90 -27.99
N CYS A 94 -15.89 -6.95 -27.04
CA CYS A 94 -17.12 -7.73 -27.18
C CYS A 94 -17.97 -7.23 -28.36
N ALA A 95 -18.15 -5.92 -28.49
CA ALA A 95 -18.88 -5.30 -29.59
C ALA A 95 -18.22 -5.61 -30.95
N LYS A 96 -16.89 -5.55 -31.03
CA LYS A 96 -16.14 -5.89 -32.25
C LYS A 96 -16.28 -7.36 -32.64
N LYS A 97 -16.20 -8.29 -31.67
CA LYS A 97 -16.42 -9.72 -31.91
C LYS A 97 -17.85 -10.00 -32.41
N LYS A 98 -18.85 -9.38 -31.78
CA LYS A 98 -20.25 -9.49 -32.20
C LYS A 98 -20.48 -8.99 -33.62
N ARG A 99 -19.81 -7.89 -34.02
CA ARG A 99 -19.86 -7.38 -35.41
C ARG A 99 -19.18 -8.29 -36.43
N ARG A 100 -18.18 -9.09 -36.02
CA ARG A 100 -17.44 -10.01 -36.90
C ARG A 100 -18.06 -11.40 -37.02
N GLY A 101 -19.13 -11.69 -36.27
CA GLY A 101 -19.85 -12.96 -36.39
C GLY A 101 -19.09 -14.20 -35.90
N GLU A 102 -18.02 -14.02 -35.13
CA GLU A 102 -17.36 -15.12 -34.41
C GLU A 102 -18.24 -15.50 -33.21
N LYS A 103 -18.97 -16.62 -33.36
CA LYS A 103 -19.70 -17.31 -32.27
C LYS A 103 -18.74 -18.05 -31.36
#